data_AF-A0A7X7FID3-F1
#
_entry.id   AF-A0A7X7FID3-F1
#
_cell.length_a   1.000
_cell.length_b   1.000
_cell.length_c   1.000
_cell.angle_alpha   90.00
_cell.angle_beta   90.00
_cell.angle_gamma   90.00
#
_symmetry.space_group_name_H-M   'P 1'
#
loop_
_entity.id
_entity.type
_entity.pdbx_description
1 polymer ?
#
loop_
_entity_poly.entity_id
_entity_poly.type
_entity_poly.pdbx_seq_one_letter_code
_entity_poly.pdbx_strand_id
1 'polypeptide(L)'
;MMMVTENDILERLPDLLAELAGLPVKSVRQGENADLLLRLGPHLLAVEAKTNSRAGLVAQAAENARQAAGKGRTAAIPLVAVPFMGEVGRKICREHGVSYVDLSGNADINAPGLRIHVAGKPNLFVQRGRPSSVFAPKSSRLA
;
A
#
# COMPACT_ATOMS: atom_id res chain seq x y z
N MET A 1 16.10 -14.07 3.71
CA MET A 1 14.69 -13.78 3.34
C MET A 1 14.66 -12.33 2.87
N MET A 2 14.31 -12.11 1.61
CA MET A 2 14.49 -10.81 0.92
C MET A 2 13.64 -9.74 1.59
N MET A 3 14.24 -8.59 1.92
CA MET A 3 13.49 -7.40 2.29
C MET A 3 12.77 -6.89 1.04
N VAL A 4 11.44 -6.74 1.12
CA VAL A 4 10.66 -6.13 0.04
C VAL A 4 10.98 -4.63 -0.01
N THR A 5 11.42 -4.17 -1.16
CA THR A 5 11.65 -2.74 -1.46
C THR A 5 10.39 -2.09 -2.02
N GLU A 6 10.36 -0.75 -2.10
CA GLU A 6 9.26 -0.05 -2.78
C GLU A 6 9.22 -0.41 -4.27
N ASN A 7 10.38 -0.55 -4.92
CA ASN A 7 10.46 -0.95 -6.33
C ASN A 7 9.86 -2.35 -6.57
N ASP A 8 10.12 -3.32 -5.70
CA ASP A 8 9.51 -4.66 -5.81
C ASP A 8 7.97 -4.59 -5.72
N ILE A 9 7.43 -3.66 -4.92
CA ILE A 9 5.98 -3.44 -4.83
C ILE A 9 5.47 -2.84 -6.13
N LEU A 10 6.13 -1.80 -6.64
CA LEU A 10 5.73 -1.10 -7.86
C LEU A 10 5.81 -1.98 -9.11
N GLU A 11 6.78 -2.87 -9.20
CA GLU A 11 6.94 -3.81 -10.33
C GLU A 11 5.82 -4.87 -10.34
N ARG A 12 5.40 -5.35 -9.17
CA ARG A 12 4.36 -6.40 -9.05
C ARG A 12 2.93 -5.85 -9.09
N LEU A 13 2.76 -4.56 -8.81
CA LEU A 13 1.46 -3.94 -8.66
C LEU A 13 0.60 -3.97 -9.94
N PRO A 14 1.13 -3.73 -11.15
CA PRO A 14 0.32 -3.77 -12.37
C PRO A 14 -0.36 -5.12 -12.61
N ASP A 15 0.38 -6.22 -12.49
CA ASP A 15 -0.16 -7.56 -12.72
C ASP A 15 -1.20 -7.92 -11.66
N LEU A 16 -0.94 -7.58 -10.39
CA LEU A 16 -1.89 -7.79 -9.30
C LEU A 16 -3.19 -7.01 -9.52
N LEU A 17 -3.12 -5.74 -9.93
CA LEU A 17 -4.31 -4.94 -10.21
C LEU A 17 -5.07 -5.47 -11.43
N ALA A 18 -4.36 -5.94 -12.46
CA ALA A 18 -4.99 -6.55 -13.63
C ALA A 18 -5.75 -7.83 -13.26
N GLU A 19 -5.15 -8.69 -12.42
CA GLU A 19 -5.78 -9.90 -11.89
C GLU A 19 -7.01 -9.58 -11.04
N LEU A 20 -6.88 -8.67 -10.06
CA LEU A 20 -7.96 -8.32 -9.15
C LEU A 20 -9.15 -7.64 -9.84
N ALA A 21 -8.90 -6.84 -10.86
CA ALA A 21 -9.93 -6.06 -11.54
C ALA A 21 -10.51 -6.77 -12.78
N GLY A 22 -9.77 -7.71 -13.37
CA GLY A 22 -10.10 -8.25 -14.70
C GLY A 22 -10.03 -7.17 -15.81
N LEU A 23 -9.22 -6.13 -15.60
CA LEU A 23 -9.10 -4.98 -16.51
C LEU A 23 -7.65 -4.80 -16.97
N PRO A 24 -7.41 -4.26 -18.17
CA PRO A 24 -6.05 -3.97 -18.62
C PRO A 24 -5.42 -2.87 -17.75
N VAL A 25 -4.16 -3.10 -17.37
CA VAL A 25 -3.33 -2.10 -16.67
C VAL A 25 -2.23 -1.59 -17.60
N LYS A 26 -2.03 -0.27 -17.60
CA LYS A 26 -0.90 0.38 -18.28
C LYS A 26 -0.19 1.32 -17.31
N SER A 27 1.12 1.19 -17.19
CA SER A 27 1.93 2.21 -16.52
C SER A 27 1.96 3.47 -17.37
N VAL A 28 1.69 4.62 -16.74
CA VAL A 28 1.59 5.90 -17.45
C VAL A 28 2.89 6.67 -17.29
N ARG A 29 3.32 6.93 -16.04
CA ARG A 29 4.56 7.62 -15.68
C ARG A 29 4.94 7.31 -14.22
N GLN A 30 6.22 7.32 -13.90
CA GLN A 30 6.70 7.68 -12.55
C GLN A 30 6.75 9.21 -12.47
N GLY A 31 6.26 9.81 -11.40
CA GLY A 31 6.09 11.26 -11.30
C GLY A 31 6.75 11.84 -10.05
N GLU A 32 6.99 13.15 -10.06
CA GLU A 32 7.50 13.87 -8.88
C GLU A 32 6.50 13.87 -7.69
N ASN A 33 5.23 13.60 -7.95
CA ASN A 33 4.14 13.75 -6.98
C ASN A 33 3.55 12.42 -6.49
N ALA A 34 3.86 11.30 -7.15
CA ALA A 34 3.43 9.96 -6.76
C ALA A 34 4.48 8.96 -7.24
N ASP A 35 4.72 7.92 -6.45
CA ASP A 35 5.67 6.85 -6.79
C ASP A 35 5.34 6.21 -8.15
N LEU A 36 4.05 6.07 -8.48
CA LEU A 36 3.60 5.56 -9.77
C LEU A 36 2.21 6.05 -10.18
N LEU A 37 2.03 6.39 -11.46
CA LEU A 37 0.73 6.59 -12.08
C LEU A 37 0.37 5.39 -12.96
N LEU A 38 -0.77 4.76 -12.66
CA LEU A 38 -1.29 3.60 -13.39
C LEU A 38 -2.65 3.91 -14.01
N ARG A 39 -2.92 3.34 -15.19
CA ARG A 39 -4.25 3.33 -15.78
C ARG A 39 -4.83 1.92 -15.69
N LEU A 40 -5.93 1.77 -14.94
CA LEU A 40 -6.71 0.54 -14.78
C LEU A 40 -8.03 0.70 -15.54
N GLY A 41 -8.10 0.14 -16.75
CA GLY A 41 -9.21 0.45 -17.66
C GLY A 41 -9.35 1.97 -17.88
N PRO A 42 -10.51 2.59 -17.61
CA PRO A 42 -10.69 4.04 -17.75
C PRO A 42 -10.12 4.84 -16.58
N HIS A 43 -9.82 4.20 -15.44
CA HIS A 43 -9.44 4.88 -14.21
C HIS A 43 -7.95 5.16 -14.13
N LEU A 44 -7.57 6.37 -13.68
CA LEU A 44 -6.20 6.72 -13.34
C LEU A 44 -6.01 6.50 -11.83
N LEU A 45 -4.90 5.89 -11.42
CA LEU A 45 -4.52 5.69 -10.02
C LEU A 45 -3.24 6.44 -9.72
N ALA A 46 -3.21 7.12 -8.57
CA ALA A 46 -2.01 7.73 -8.01
C ALA A 46 -1.54 6.88 -6.83
N VAL A 47 -0.41 6.21 -7.01
CA VAL A 47 0.09 5.16 -6.11
C VAL A 47 1.21 5.71 -5.24
N GLU A 48 1.10 5.44 -3.93
CA GLU A 48 2.19 5.56 -2.97
C GLU A 48 2.51 4.18 -2.39
N ALA A 49 3.75 3.73 -2.56
CA ALA A 49 4.21 2.44 -2.07
C ALA A 49 4.97 2.61 -0.75
N LYS A 50 4.81 1.67 0.19
CA LYS A 50 5.60 1.62 1.43
C LYS A 50 5.97 0.19 1.76
N THR A 51 7.20 -0.03 2.21
CA THR A 51 7.74 -1.37 2.53
C THR A 51 7.12 -2.05 3.76
N ASN A 52 6.30 -1.33 4.54
CA ASN A 52 5.58 -1.88 5.69
C ASN A 52 4.36 -1.03 6.03
N SER A 53 3.47 -1.59 6.84
CA SER A 53 2.16 -0.99 7.14
C SER A 53 2.06 -0.46 8.57
N ARG A 54 3.15 0.13 9.09
CA ARG A 54 3.09 0.89 10.35
C ARG A 54 2.15 2.09 10.18
N ALA A 55 1.35 2.38 11.21
CA ALA A 55 0.30 3.39 11.18
C ALA A 55 0.76 4.74 10.63
N GLY A 56 1.88 5.30 11.13
CA GLY A 56 2.39 6.59 10.68
C GLY A 56 2.82 6.61 9.21
N LEU A 57 3.39 5.51 8.71
CA LEU A 57 3.78 5.40 7.29
C LEU A 57 2.57 5.29 6.37
N VAL A 58 1.55 4.53 6.77
CA VAL A 58 0.29 4.42 6.02
C VAL A 58 -0.44 5.76 5.99
N ALA A 59 -0.48 6.49 7.12
CA ALA A 59 -1.09 7.82 7.18
C ALA A 59 -0.39 8.81 6.24
N GLN A 60 0.95 8.84 6.27
CA GLN A 60 1.72 9.69 5.36
C GLN A 60 1.49 9.32 3.88
N ALA A 61 1.52 8.03 3.54
CA ALA A 61 1.28 7.57 2.19
C ALA A 61 -0.16 7.88 1.71
N ALA A 62 -1.15 7.75 2.59
CA ALA A 62 -2.54 8.09 2.25
C ALA A 62 -2.67 9.59 1.94
N GLU A 63 -2.03 10.46 2.71
CA GLU A 63 -2.05 11.89 2.48
C GLU A 63 -1.32 12.27 1.18
N ASN A 64 -0.12 11.72 0.94
CA ASN A 64 0.61 11.90 -0.31
C ASN A 64 -0.22 11.48 -1.53
N ALA A 65 -0.82 10.28 -1.48
CA ALA A 65 -1.62 9.75 -2.58
C ALA A 65 -2.83 10.65 -2.88
N ARG A 66 -3.51 11.20 -1.86
CA ARG A 66 -4.60 12.17 -2.06
C ARG A 66 -4.13 13.43 -2.73
N GLN A 67 -3.04 14.01 -2.25
CA GLN A 67 -2.50 15.23 -2.84
C GLN A 67 -2.09 15.00 -4.29
N ALA A 68 -1.44 13.88 -4.59
CA ALA A 68 -1.08 13.48 -5.94
C ALA A 68 -2.30 13.33 -6.84
N ALA A 69 -3.36 12.69 -6.34
CA ALA A 69 -4.59 12.46 -7.07
C ALA A 69 -5.34 13.75 -7.45
N GLY A 70 -5.17 14.82 -6.66
CA GLY A 70 -5.79 16.14 -6.90
C GLY A 70 -4.99 17.10 -7.79
N LYS A 71 -3.71 16.83 -8.07
CA LYS A 71 -2.81 17.76 -8.80
C LYS A 71 -2.95 17.71 -10.33
N GLY A 72 -3.57 16.67 -10.88
CA GLY A 72 -3.70 16.46 -12.34
C GLY A 72 -4.94 17.10 -12.97
N ARG A 73 -4.94 17.25 -14.30
CA ARG A 73 -6.14 17.64 -15.07
C ARG A 73 -7.26 16.60 -15.01
N THR A 74 -6.88 15.33 -14.84
CA THR A 74 -7.80 14.20 -14.67
C THR A 74 -7.72 13.76 -13.22
N ALA A 75 -8.87 13.71 -12.54
CA ALA A 75 -8.95 13.17 -11.19
C ALA A 75 -8.48 11.71 -11.17
N ALA A 76 -7.49 11.41 -10.33
CA ALA A 76 -7.02 10.05 -10.10
C ALA A 76 -7.63 9.46 -8.83
N ILE A 77 -7.58 8.14 -8.70
CA ILE A 77 -7.91 7.41 -7.48
C ILE A 77 -6.64 7.35 -6.62
N PRO A 78 -6.64 7.89 -5.40
CA PRO A 78 -5.50 7.73 -4.50
C PRO A 78 -5.42 6.29 -4.00
N LEU A 79 -4.23 5.68 -4.09
CA LEU A 79 -3.99 4.28 -3.74
C LEU A 79 -2.72 4.12 -2.91
N VAL A 80 -2.81 3.44 -1.77
CA VAL A 80 -1.65 2.99 -1.00
C VAL A 80 -1.34 1.52 -1.32
N ALA A 81 -0.09 1.23 -1.65
CA ALA A 81 0.40 -0.12 -1.92
C ALA A 81 1.43 -0.57 -0.85
N VAL A 82 1.22 -1.75 -0.28
CA VAL A 82 2.09 -2.31 0.79
C VAL A 82 2.26 -3.82 0.63
N PRO A 83 3.21 -4.47 1.31
CA PRO A 83 3.31 -5.92 1.28
C PRO A 83 2.08 -6.62 1.91
N PHE A 84 1.61 -6.12 3.06
CA PHE A 84 0.41 -6.64 3.71
C PHE A 84 -0.29 -5.55 4.54
N MET A 85 -1.55 -5.25 4.25
CA MET A 85 -2.28 -4.18 4.92
C MET A 85 -3.02 -4.72 6.16
N GLY A 86 -2.48 -4.40 7.34
CA GLY A 86 -3.10 -4.69 8.63
C GLY A 86 -4.31 -3.81 8.93
N GLU A 87 -5.12 -4.22 9.93
CA GLU A 87 -6.40 -3.57 10.28
C GLU A 87 -6.28 -2.06 10.55
N VAL A 88 -5.25 -1.66 11.31
CA VAL A 88 -4.98 -0.23 11.60
C VAL A 88 -4.75 0.56 10.31
N GLY A 89 -3.96 0.02 9.38
CA GLY A 89 -3.72 0.65 8.09
C GLY A 89 -4.99 0.76 7.24
N ARG A 90 -5.83 -0.29 7.22
CA ARG A 90 -7.14 -0.25 6.53
C ARG A 90 -8.04 0.85 7.09
N LYS A 91 -8.07 1.00 8.42
CA LYS A 91 -8.85 2.06 9.09
C LYS A 91 -8.34 3.45 8.67
N ILE A 92 -7.02 3.65 8.68
CA ILE A 92 -6.39 4.92 8.26
C ILE A 92 -6.74 5.25 6.80
N CYS A 93 -6.55 4.30 5.88
CA CYS A 93 -6.91 4.49 4.46
C CYS A 93 -8.39 4.89 4.31
N ARG A 94 -9.30 4.19 5.00
CA ARG A 94 -10.73 4.50 4.97
C ARG A 94 -11.04 5.89 5.52
N GLU A 95 -10.46 6.28 6.65
CA GLU A 95 -10.63 7.63 7.24
C GLU A 95 -10.07 8.72 6.32
N HIS A 96 -9.05 8.40 5.53
CA HIS A 96 -8.51 9.27 4.51
C HIS A 96 -9.29 9.16 3.17
N GLY A 97 -10.33 8.33 3.05
CA GLY A 97 -10.99 8.14 1.75
C GLY A 97 -10.02 7.71 0.64
N VAL A 98 -8.98 6.96 1.01
CA VAL A 98 -7.92 6.45 0.14
C VAL A 98 -8.08 4.96 -0.04
N SER A 99 -7.92 4.52 -1.28
CA SER A 99 -7.94 3.09 -1.61
C SER A 99 -6.65 2.43 -1.15
N TYR A 100 -6.67 1.12 -0.92
CA TYR A 100 -5.45 0.35 -0.68
C TYR A 100 -5.43 -0.96 -1.45
N VAL A 101 -4.22 -1.47 -1.65
CA VAL A 101 -3.95 -2.82 -2.12
C VAL A 101 -2.70 -3.35 -1.43
N ASP A 102 -2.68 -4.65 -1.16
CA ASP A 102 -1.49 -5.32 -0.66
C ASP A 102 -1.04 -6.48 -1.54
N LEU A 103 0.25 -6.80 -1.50
CA LEU A 103 0.84 -7.89 -2.28
C LEU A 103 0.40 -9.29 -1.83
N SER A 104 -0.36 -9.40 -0.74
CA SER A 104 -1.04 -10.64 -0.35
C SER A 104 -2.41 -10.79 -1.02
N GLY A 105 -2.84 -9.79 -1.80
CA GLY A 105 -4.06 -9.79 -2.58
C GLY A 105 -5.29 -9.22 -1.84
N ASN A 106 -5.12 -8.60 -0.67
CA ASN A 106 -6.22 -7.82 -0.10
C ASN A 106 -6.27 -6.44 -0.76
N ALA A 107 -7.47 -5.90 -0.96
CA ALA A 107 -7.66 -4.59 -1.53
C ALA A 107 -8.99 -3.97 -1.11
N ASP A 108 -9.01 -2.65 -1.02
CA ASP A 108 -10.24 -1.85 -1.02
C ASP A 108 -10.03 -0.68 -1.97
N ILE A 109 -10.61 -0.76 -3.16
CA ILE A 109 -10.55 0.26 -4.19
C ILE A 109 -11.97 0.72 -4.50
N ASN A 110 -12.19 2.03 -4.36
CA ASN A 110 -13.50 2.64 -4.56
C ASN A 110 -13.42 3.85 -5.47
N ALA A 111 -14.16 3.83 -6.57
CA ALA A 111 -14.34 4.95 -7.48
C ALA A 111 -15.68 4.85 -8.22
N PRO A 112 -16.16 5.94 -8.83
CA PRO A 112 -17.36 5.89 -9.66
C PRO A 112 -17.22 4.82 -10.76
N GLY A 113 -18.08 3.81 -10.72
CA GLY A 113 -18.05 2.69 -11.68
C GLY A 113 -17.02 1.59 -11.40
N LEU A 114 -16.27 1.66 -10.29
CA LEU A 114 -15.30 0.63 -9.89
C LEU A 114 -15.33 0.38 -8.38
N ARG A 115 -15.67 -0.85 -7.99
CA ARG A 115 -15.55 -1.33 -6.60
C ARG A 115 -14.78 -2.64 -6.59
N ILE A 116 -13.62 -2.65 -5.96
CA ILE A 116 -12.85 -3.86 -5.68
C ILE A 116 -12.73 -3.98 -4.16
N HIS A 117 -13.21 -5.08 -3.60
CA HIS A 117 -13.04 -5.37 -2.18
C HIS A 117 -12.67 -6.84 -2.01
N VAL A 118 -11.42 -7.08 -1.59
CA VAL A 118 -10.89 -8.42 -1.30
C VAL A 118 -10.30 -8.40 0.10
N ALA A 119 -10.77 -9.31 0.95
CA ALA A 119 -10.37 -9.41 2.33
C ALA A 119 -10.12 -10.87 2.73
N GLY A 120 -9.39 -11.07 3.84
CA GLY A 120 -9.15 -12.38 4.43
C GLY A 120 -7.94 -13.13 3.86
N LYS A 121 -7.17 -12.54 2.93
CA LYS A 121 -5.92 -13.15 2.46
C LYS A 121 -4.87 -13.10 3.58
N PRO A 122 -4.14 -14.20 3.83
CA PRO A 122 -3.15 -14.26 4.91
C PRO A 122 -1.94 -13.37 4.61
N ASN A 123 -1.23 -12.94 5.64
CA ASN A 123 0.00 -12.16 5.50
C ASN A 123 1.13 -13.05 4.95
N LEU A 124 1.57 -12.81 3.71
CA LEU A 124 2.70 -13.51 3.09
C LEU A 124 4.06 -12.90 3.46
N PHE A 125 4.08 -11.77 4.16
CA PHE A 125 5.25 -10.94 4.46
C PHE A 125 5.56 -10.88 5.95
N VAL A 126 5.24 -11.95 6.67
CA VAL A 126 5.59 -12.10 8.09
C VAL A 126 7.11 -12.18 8.21
N GLN A 127 7.72 -11.13 8.77
CA GLN A 127 9.11 -11.21 9.20
C GLN A 127 9.18 -12.01 10.50
N ARG A 128 10.16 -12.90 10.62
CA ARG A 128 10.52 -13.47 11.93
C ARG A 128 10.89 -12.29 12.82
N GLY A 129 10.07 -12.01 13.83
CA GLY A 129 10.38 -10.99 14.80
C GLY A 129 11.74 -11.25 15.44
N ARG A 130 12.32 -10.23 16.09
CA ARG A 130 13.43 -10.45 17.01
C ARG A 130 13.04 -11.64 17.90
N PRO A 131 13.90 -12.67 18.08
CA PRO A 131 13.63 -13.70 19.08
C PRO A 131 13.21 -13.00 20.37
N SER A 132 12.13 -13.46 21.00
CA SER A 132 11.69 -12.93 22.28
C SER A 132 12.73 -13.30 23.35
N SER A 133 13.85 -12.58 23.36
CA SER A 133 14.76 -12.59 24.49
C SER A 133 14.05 -11.83 25.60
N VAL A 134 13.25 -12.54 26.38
CA VAL A 134 12.68 -12.12 27.67
C VAL A 134 13.76 -11.82 28.72
N PHE A 135 15.02 -12.12 28.42
CA PHE A 135 16.18 -11.91 29.28
C PHE A 135 17.19 -10.94 28.65
N ALA A 136 16.80 -9.69 28.41
CA ALA A 136 17.81 -8.64 28.43
C ALA A 136 18.19 -8.43 29.91
N PRO A 137 19.42 -8.73 30.36
CA PRO A 137 19.77 -8.46 31.75
C PRO A 137 19.70 -6.95 31.97
N LYS A 138 18.73 -6.52 32.78
CA LYS A 138 18.82 -5.21 33.45
C LYS A 138 20.04 -5.32 34.36
N SER A 139 21.21 -4.85 33.93
CA SER A 139 22.32 -4.69 34.85
C SER A 139 21.97 -3.52 35.78
N SER A 140 21.41 -3.83 36.94
CA SER A 140 21.55 -2.96 38.10
C SER A 140 23.04 -2.93 38.47
N ARG A 141 23.68 -1.77 38.40
CA ARG A 141 24.87 -1.53 39.20
C ARG A 141 24.47 -0.60 40.34
N LEU A 142 24.31 -1.20 41.51
CA LEU A 142 24.56 -0.54 42.78
C LEU A 142 25.96 -0.99 43.21
N ALA A 143 26.90 -0.06 43.22
CA ALA A 143 28.12 -0.04 44.03
C ALA A 143 28.71 1.37 43.93
#